data_AF-E3MDC9-F1
#
_entry.id   AF-E3MDC9-F1
#
_cell.length_a   1.000
_cell.length_b   1.000
_cell.length_c   1.000
_cell.angle_alpha   90.00
_cell.angle_beta   90.00
_cell.angle_gamma   90.00
#
_symmetry.space_group_name_H-M   'P 1'
#
loop_
_entity.id
_entity.type
_entity.pdbx_description
1 polymer ?
#
loop_
_entity_poly.entity_id
_entity_poly.type
_entity_poly.pdbx_seq_one_letter_code
_entity_poly.pdbx_strand_id
1 'polypeptide(L)'
;MPPPLSYPALKLVLEYLDVKKRYHITSRNNGLQKIDYLIPLRVGTLTIWKDTSVSLDYLEYKTDYKGTFAKLMKKYLEGKPNIHVGCVGFYYVKSYKQVPLKLNLITNTLVTIGCSNFSNLLPIIDSRSFPLKKLQLFQDRLIYVDHPVVNTTEDVIFQFEGENELIKGIEKLHRKKLSIHNVGYENIDAVKIINDWIKNGREVGTEYLLGFTFDFWMKRMLRDLKNEFDEFKDDLEGINVRFLAREPRFLIPISPTSKIIIYGTEIQSKNGTVYQLVLKVVSTEE
;
A
#
# COMPACT_ATOMS: atom_id res chain seq x y z
N MET A 1 26.34 -43.85 2.83
CA MET A 1 25.86 -42.46 3.01
C MET A 1 25.49 -41.91 1.65
N PRO A 2 24.36 -41.18 1.51
CA PRO A 2 24.10 -40.44 0.28
C PRO A 2 25.23 -39.40 0.04
N PRO A 3 25.55 -39.08 -1.22
CA PRO A 3 26.56 -38.08 -1.53
C PRO A 3 26.19 -36.72 -0.94
N PRO A 4 27.18 -35.90 -0.53
CA PRO A 4 26.91 -34.55 -0.05
C PRO A 4 26.27 -33.70 -1.16
N LEU A 5 25.43 -32.74 -0.78
CA LEU A 5 24.81 -31.81 -1.73
C LEU A 5 25.89 -31.06 -2.52
N SER A 6 25.67 -30.90 -3.83
CA SER A 6 26.51 -30.04 -4.66
C SER A 6 26.42 -28.59 -4.19
N TYR A 7 27.47 -27.80 -4.45
CA TYR A 7 27.52 -26.39 -4.04
C TYR A 7 26.31 -25.56 -4.56
N PRO A 8 25.87 -25.70 -5.82
CA PRO A 8 24.65 -25.03 -6.29
C PRO A 8 23.38 -25.48 -5.56
N ALA A 9 23.25 -26.79 -5.26
CA ALA A 9 22.09 -27.32 -4.55
C ALA A 9 22.03 -26.79 -3.11
N LEU A 10 23.18 -26.75 -2.41
CA LEU A 10 23.25 -26.17 -1.06
C LEU A 10 22.89 -24.68 -1.06
N LYS A 11 23.32 -23.93 -2.07
CA LYS A 11 22.99 -22.51 -2.23
C LYS A 11 21.47 -22.30 -2.33
N LEU A 12 20.81 -23.07 -3.19
CA LEU A 12 19.37 -23.02 -3.36
C LEU A 12 18.62 -23.42 -2.08
N VAL A 13 19.05 -24.50 -1.43
CA VAL A 13 18.44 -24.94 -0.16
C VAL A 13 18.54 -23.83 0.89
N LEU A 14 19.72 -23.21 1.07
CA LEU A 14 19.89 -22.12 2.03
C LEU A 14 19.09 -20.87 1.65
N GLU A 15 18.97 -20.53 0.37
CA GLU A 15 18.23 -19.35 -0.08
C GLU A 15 16.74 -19.41 0.29
N TYR A 16 16.12 -20.58 0.15
CA TYR A 16 14.69 -20.81 0.37
C TYR A 16 14.36 -21.43 1.74
N LEU A 17 15.37 -21.69 2.56
CA LEU A 17 15.16 -22.16 3.92
C LEU A 17 14.55 -21.04 4.77
N ASP A 18 13.54 -21.41 5.57
CA ASP A 18 12.92 -20.53 6.58
C ASP A 18 13.98 -19.75 7.38
N VAL A 19 13.75 -18.45 7.58
CA VAL A 19 14.73 -17.52 8.17
C VAL A 19 15.22 -17.98 9.54
N LYS A 20 14.30 -18.48 10.39
CA LYS A 20 14.64 -18.94 11.75
C LYS A 20 15.54 -20.18 11.66
N LYS A 21 15.17 -21.15 10.83
CA LYS A 21 15.95 -22.38 10.61
C LYS A 21 17.33 -22.07 10.00
N ARG A 22 17.38 -21.21 8.99
CA ARG A 22 18.61 -20.79 8.31
C ARG A 22 19.57 -20.10 9.26
N TYR A 23 19.09 -19.12 10.03
CA TYR A 23 19.89 -18.45 11.05
C TYR A 23 20.40 -19.44 12.11
N HIS A 24 19.53 -20.33 12.60
CA HIS A 24 19.89 -21.31 13.63
C HIS A 24 21.00 -22.27 13.18
N ILE A 25 20.95 -22.75 11.93
CA ILE A 25 21.95 -23.66 11.36
C ILE A 25 23.26 -22.92 11.07
N THR A 26 23.19 -21.77 10.41
CA THR A 26 24.38 -21.04 9.93
C THR A 26 25.15 -20.37 11.07
N SER A 27 24.48 -19.91 12.12
CA SER A 27 25.12 -19.30 13.30
C SER A 27 26.00 -20.26 14.11
N ARG A 28 25.82 -21.57 13.94
CA ARG A 28 26.56 -22.62 14.67
C ARG A 28 27.66 -23.30 13.84
N ASN A 29 27.85 -22.87 12.59
CA ASN A 29 28.86 -23.44 11.71
C ASN A 29 29.54 -22.34 10.89
N ASN A 30 30.81 -22.06 11.19
CA ASN A 30 31.58 -20.99 10.54
C ASN A 30 31.73 -21.18 9.02
N GLY A 31 31.79 -22.42 8.53
CA GLY A 31 31.87 -22.71 7.10
C GLY A 31 30.58 -22.34 6.37
N LEU A 32 29.44 -22.79 6.92
CA LEU A 32 28.12 -22.43 6.42
C LEU A 32 27.86 -20.94 6.54
N GLN A 33 28.29 -20.29 7.64
CA GLN A 33 28.13 -18.86 7.84
C GLN A 33 28.80 -18.05 6.72
N LYS A 34 30.03 -18.42 6.31
CA LYS A 34 30.73 -17.76 5.19
C LYS A 34 29.97 -17.88 3.88
N ILE A 35 29.46 -19.07 3.57
CA ILE A 35 28.65 -19.31 2.36
C ILE A 35 27.34 -18.53 2.43
N ASP A 36 26.71 -18.53 3.59
CA ASP A 36 25.42 -17.92 3.85
C ASP A 36 25.40 -16.39 3.69
N TYR A 37 26.52 -15.71 3.98
CA TYR A 37 26.70 -14.28 3.72
C TYR A 37 26.82 -13.93 2.23
N LEU A 38 26.96 -14.91 1.33
CA LEU A 38 26.95 -14.70 -0.12
C LEU A 38 25.55 -14.91 -0.74
N ILE A 39 24.60 -15.38 0.07
CA ILE A 39 23.28 -15.81 -0.41
C ILE A 39 22.24 -14.78 0.07
N PRO A 40 21.40 -14.23 -0.83
CA PRO A 40 20.32 -13.36 -0.43
C PRO A 40 19.42 -13.99 0.64
N LEU A 41 18.86 -13.17 1.52
CA LEU A 41 17.85 -13.63 2.48
C LEU A 41 16.47 -13.45 1.87
N ARG A 42 15.61 -14.46 1.96
CA ARG A 42 14.19 -14.37 1.58
C ARG A 42 13.33 -14.32 2.84
N VAL A 43 12.45 -13.33 2.92
CA VAL A 43 11.56 -13.09 4.06
C VAL A 43 10.17 -12.79 3.51
N GLY A 44 9.10 -13.28 4.14
CA GLY A 44 7.74 -12.91 3.75
C GLY A 44 7.46 -11.45 4.06
N THR A 45 7.63 -11.07 5.33
CA THR A 45 7.37 -9.72 5.85
C THR A 45 8.55 -9.25 6.71
N LEU A 46 9.02 -8.03 6.42
CA LEU A 46 9.98 -7.32 7.26
C LEU A 46 9.34 -6.02 7.75
N THR A 47 9.25 -5.86 9.06
CA THR A 47 8.68 -4.66 9.67
C THR A 47 9.70 -3.94 10.54
N ILE A 48 9.75 -2.61 10.43
CA ILE A 48 10.62 -1.73 11.23
C ILE A 48 9.76 -0.69 11.94
N TRP A 49 9.94 -0.57 13.25
CA TRP A 49 9.25 0.40 14.09
C TRP A 49 10.16 1.54 14.53
N LYS A 50 9.55 2.69 14.87
CA LYS A 50 10.24 3.87 15.41
C LYS A 50 11.10 3.57 16.64
N ASP A 51 10.68 2.64 17.49
CA ASP A 51 11.39 2.26 18.71
C ASP A 51 12.55 1.28 18.46
N THR A 52 13.00 1.18 17.20
CA THR A 52 14.10 0.34 16.74
C THR A 52 13.83 -1.16 16.79
N SER A 53 12.58 -1.56 17.04
CA SER A 53 12.11 -2.93 16.88
C SER A 53 12.13 -3.31 15.40
N VAL A 54 12.50 -4.56 15.13
CA VAL A 54 12.52 -5.15 13.78
C VAL A 54 11.91 -6.54 13.87
N SER A 55 11.08 -6.89 12.90
CA SER A 55 10.41 -8.18 12.82
C SER A 55 10.61 -8.82 11.46
N LEU A 56 10.90 -10.12 11.46
CA LEU A 56 11.05 -10.96 10.27
C LEU A 56 10.08 -12.12 10.40
N ASP A 57 9.04 -12.20 9.57
CA ASP A 57 8.05 -13.28 9.63
C ASP A 57 7.61 -13.61 11.07
N TYR A 58 7.16 -12.57 11.79
CA TYR A 58 6.71 -12.61 13.19
C TYR A 58 7.81 -12.83 14.25
N LEU A 59 9.09 -12.86 13.87
CA LEU A 59 10.20 -12.84 14.82
C LEU A 59 10.61 -11.41 15.14
N GLU A 60 10.06 -10.85 16.21
CA GLU A 60 10.38 -9.50 16.65
C GLU A 60 11.59 -9.46 17.60
N TYR A 61 12.43 -8.46 17.42
CA TYR A 61 13.53 -8.16 18.32
C TYR A 61 13.85 -6.65 18.30
N LYS A 62 14.34 -6.15 19.43
CA LYS A 62 14.82 -4.77 19.55
C LYS A 62 16.30 -4.67 19.21
N THR A 63 16.66 -3.76 18.31
CA THR A 63 18.05 -3.64 17.82
C THR A 63 18.99 -2.93 18.80
N ASP A 64 18.45 -2.07 19.66
CA ASP A 64 19.16 -1.36 20.72
C ASP A 64 19.32 -2.20 22.01
N TYR A 65 18.57 -3.31 22.11
CA TYR A 65 18.64 -4.21 23.25
C TYR A 65 20.03 -4.85 23.34
N LYS A 66 20.68 -4.72 24.51
CA LYS A 66 22.07 -5.18 24.73
C LYS A 66 22.24 -6.71 24.72
N GLY A 67 21.15 -7.47 24.60
CA GLY A 67 21.16 -8.93 24.55
C GLY A 67 21.96 -9.50 23.39
N THR A 68 22.57 -10.67 23.60
CA THR A 68 23.41 -11.37 22.62
C THR A 68 22.66 -11.66 21.33
N PHE A 69 21.36 -11.98 21.41
CA PHE A 69 20.52 -12.27 20.26
C PHE A 69 20.36 -11.08 19.31
N ALA A 70 20.02 -9.89 19.83
CA ALA A 70 19.83 -8.68 19.02
C ALA A 70 21.11 -8.30 18.26
N LYS A 71 22.28 -8.37 18.92
CA LYS A 71 23.58 -8.10 18.29
C LYS A 71 23.89 -9.09 17.17
N LEU A 72 23.63 -10.38 17.39
CA LEU A 72 23.85 -11.41 16.37
C LEU A 72 22.89 -11.24 15.19
N MET A 73 21.61 -10.94 15.44
CA MET A 73 20.63 -10.74 14.38
C MET A 73 20.94 -9.51 13.54
N LYS A 74 21.34 -8.40 14.18
CA LYS A 74 21.84 -7.21 13.48
C LYS A 74 23.00 -7.55 12.55
N LYS A 75 24.06 -8.20 13.07
CA LYS A 75 25.22 -8.64 12.27
C LYS A 75 24.82 -9.59 11.14
N TYR A 76 23.85 -10.47 11.39
CA TYR A 76 23.34 -11.41 10.39
C TYR A 76 22.67 -10.68 9.23
N LEU A 77 21.76 -9.74 9.51
CA LEU A 77 21.05 -8.98 8.48
C LEU A 77 21.95 -8.02 7.71
N GLU A 78 22.80 -7.25 8.42
CA GLU A 78 23.70 -6.28 7.79
C GLU A 78 24.80 -6.95 6.94
N GLY A 79 25.10 -8.23 7.22
CA GLY A 79 26.02 -9.01 6.40
C GLY A 79 25.38 -9.59 5.14
N LYS A 80 24.05 -9.51 4.98
CA LYS A 80 23.39 -10.02 3.76
C LYS A 80 23.63 -9.08 2.58
N PRO A 81 23.91 -9.62 1.39
CA PRO A 81 24.14 -8.79 0.20
C PRO A 81 22.84 -8.14 -0.26
N ASN A 82 21.74 -8.88 -0.17
CA ASN A 82 20.38 -8.47 -0.50
C ASN A 82 19.39 -9.19 0.41
N ILE A 83 18.27 -8.54 0.72
CA ILE A 83 17.14 -9.14 1.40
C ILE A 83 15.93 -8.99 0.49
N HIS A 84 15.47 -10.11 -0.09
CA HIS A 84 14.22 -10.18 -0.84
C HIS A 84 13.06 -10.33 0.15
N VAL A 85 12.18 -9.36 0.17
CA VAL A 85 11.04 -9.31 1.08
C VAL A 85 9.76 -9.29 0.26
N GLY A 86 8.75 -10.08 0.63
CA GLY A 86 7.43 -9.98 0.03
C GLY A 86 6.78 -8.62 0.30
N CYS A 87 6.83 -8.19 1.57
CA CYS A 87 6.29 -6.94 2.07
C CYS A 87 7.23 -6.27 3.08
N VAL A 88 7.57 -5.00 2.85
CA VAL A 88 8.30 -4.16 3.82
C VAL A 88 7.34 -3.18 4.48
N GLY A 89 7.32 -3.20 5.81
CA GLY A 89 6.51 -2.32 6.64
C GLY A 89 7.34 -1.31 7.44
N PHE A 90 6.99 -0.03 7.41
CA PHE A 90 7.56 1.00 8.27
C PHE A 90 6.48 1.59 9.19
N TYR A 91 6.72 1.58 10.50
CA TYR A 91 5.73 1.94 11.50
C TYR A 91 6.26 3.09 12.35
N TYR A 92 5.66 4.27 12.16
CA TYR A 92 6.01 5.53 12.81
C TYR A 92 7.45 6.00 12.57
N VAL A 93 8.11 5.48 11.52
CA VAL A 93 9.47 5.83 11.13
C VAL A 93 9.45 7.08 10.26
N LYS A 94 10.16 8.14 10.67
CA LYS A 94 10.14 9.43 9.95
C LYS A 94 11.05 9.45 8.71
N SER A 95 12.12 8.65 8.73
CA SER A 95 13.13 8.61 7.68
C SER A 95 13.98 7.34 7.79
N TYR A 96 14.52 6.88 6.66
CA TYR A 96 15.47 5.76 6.61
C TYR A 96 16.66 5.94 7.57
N LYS A 97 17.03 7.19 7.92
CA LYS A 97 18.12 7.48 8.88
C LYS A 97 17.82 6.99 10.31
N GLN A 98 16.56 6.78 10.65
CA GLN A 98 16.17 6.20 11.94
C GLN A 98 16.24 4.67 11.94
N VAL A 99 16.41 4.05 10.76
CA VAL A 99 16.53 2.60 10.67
C VAL A 99 17.89 2.20 11.26
N PRO A 100 17.91 1.40 12.33
CA PRO A 100 19.12 1.06 13.09
C PRO A 100 20.00 0.01 12.41
N LEU A 101 19.70 -0.32 11.15
CA LEU A 101 20.28 -1.40 10.36
C LEU A 101 20.67 -0.88 8.98
N LYS A 102 21.84 -1.28 8.50
CA LYS A 102 22.21 -1.11 7.08
C LYS A 102 21.65 -2.27 6.26
N LEU A 103 20.50 -2.05 5.62
CA LEU A 103 19.80 -3.06 4.83
C LEU A 103 19.80 -2.70 3.35
N ASN A 104 19.81 -3.73 2.50
CA ASN A 104 19.52 -3.60 1.08
C ASN A 104 18.26 -4.40 0.74
N LEU A 105 17.11 -3.72 0.70
CA LEU A 105 15.80 -4.35 0.61
C LEU A 105 15.30 -4.39 -0.83
N ILE A 106 14.90 -5.56 -1.31
CA ILE A 106 14.21 -5.73 -2.59
C ILE A 106 12.80 -6.21 -2.29
N THR A 107 11.78 -5.43 -2.64
CA THR A 107 10.39 -5.73 -2.29
C THR A 107 9.41 -5.48 -3.43
N ASN A 108 8.28 -6.17 -3.40
CA ASN A 108 7.14 -5.87 -4.27
C ASN A 108 6.10 -4.98 -3.60
N THR A 109 6.08 -4.97 -2.25
CA THR A 109 5.07 -4.27 -1.47
C THR A 109 5.72 -3.39 -0.41
N LEU A 110 5.28 -2.14 -0.36
CA LEU A 110 5.66 -1.17 0.67
C LEU A 110 4.42 -0.75 1.45
N VAL A 111 4.50 -0.90 2.77
CA VAL A 111 3.49 -0.44 3.73
C VAL A 111 4.12 0.58 4.65
N THR A 112 3.47 1.73 4.82
CA THR A 112 3.90 2.73 5.81
C THR A 112 2.74 3.10 6.70
N ILE A 113 2.94 3.08 8.01
CA ILE A 113 1.93 3.43 9.03
C ILE A 113 2.46 4.55 9.90
N GLY A 114 1.70 5.63 10.07
CA GLY A 114 2.06 6.77 10.92
C GLY A 114 3.40 7.44 10.57
N CYS A 115 3.88 7.24 9.33
CA CYS A 115 5.11 7.85 8.83
C CYS A 115 4.78 9.26 8.31
N SER A 116 5.62 10.27 8.54
CA SER A 116 5.29 11.65 8.11
C SER A 116 5.39 11.86 6.59
N ASN A 117 6.33 11.19 5.92
CA ASN A 117 6.47 11.21 4.47
C ASN A 117 7.16 9.91 4.02
N PHE A 118 6.46 9.09 3.23
CA PHE A 118 6.98 7.79 2.81
C PHE A 118 8.21 7.90 1.89
N SER A 119 8.37 9.01 1.15
CA SER A 119 9.51 9.21 0.25
C SER A 119 10.84 9.21 0.99
N ASN A 120 10.84 9.63 2.27
CA ASN A 120 12.00 9.59 3.15
C ASN A 120 12.45 8.16 3.52
N LEU A 121 11.68 7.13 3.16
CA LEU A 121 11.99 5.72 3.41
C LEU A 121 12.50 5.02 2.15
N LEU A 122 12.23 5.56 0.96
CA LEU A 122 12.62 4.95 -0.32
C LEU A 122 14.14 4.67 -0.45
N PRO A 123 15.07 5.47 0.10
CA PRO A 123 16.51 5.20 -0.07
C PRO A 123 17.02 3.87 0.51
N ILE A 124 16.25 3.19 1.38
CA ILE A 124 16.60 1.85 1.89
C ILE A 124 16.11 0.72 0.97
N ILE A 125 15.24 1.05 0.01
CA ILE A 125 14.67 0.12 -0.96
C ILE A 125 15.52 0.17 -2.23
N ASP A 126 15.99 -0.99 -2.67
CA ASP A 126 16.75 -1.15 -3.88
C ASP A 126 15.92 -0.77 -5.11
N SER A 127 16.54 -0.09 -6.06
CA SER A 127 15.95 0.32 -7.34
C SER A 127 15.22 -0.79 -8.11
N ARG A 128 15.65 -2.05 -7.97
CA ARG A 128 15.02 -3.23 -8.57
C ARG A 128 13.59 -3.49 -8.09
N SER A 129 13.18 -2.85 -7.00
CA SER A 129 11.82 -2.93 -6.44
C SER A 129 10.82 -2.07 -7.21
N PHE A 130 11.27 -1.17 -8.08
CA PHE A 130 10.40 -0.21 -8.75
C PHE A 130 10.19 -0.57 -10.23
N PRO A 131 8.95 -0.42 -10.76
CA PRO A 131 7.74 -0.04 -10.04
C PRO A 131 7.29 -1.11 -9.03
N LEU A 132 6.77 -0.67 -7.89
CA LEU A 132 6.21 -1.59 -6.90
C LEU A 132 4.94 -2.23 -7.43
N LYS A 133 4.63 -3.44 -6.96
CA LYS A 133 3.31 -4.05 -7.19
C LYS A 133 2.25 -3.42 -6.29
N LYS A 134 2.61 -3.07 -5.05
CA LYS A 134 1.66 -2.50 -4.09
C LYS A 134 2.28 -1.46 -3.17
N LEU A 135 1.58 -0.35 -3.00
CA LEU A 135 1.91 0.71 -2.05
C LEU A 135 0.71 0.97 -1.15
N GLN A 136 0.88 0.82 0.17
CA GLN A 136 -0.15 1.15 1.15
C GLN A 136 0.35 2.23 2.12
N LEU A 137 -0.34 3.36 2.14
CA LEU A 137 -0.02 4.49 3.01
C LEU A 137 -1.14 4.64 4.06
N PHE A 138 -0.83 4.30 5.31
CA PHE A 138 -1.67 4.50 6.47
C PHE A 138 -1.18 5.74 7.20
N GLN A 139 -1.98 6.81 7.22
CA GLN A 139 -1.49 8.11 7.67
C GLN A 139 -2.51 8.87 8.50
N ASP A 140 -1.99 9.54 9.53
CA ASP A 140 -2.79 10.23 10.56
C ASP A 140 -2.98 11.73 10.26
N ARG A 141 -2.32 12.27 9.22
CA ARG A 141 -2.37 13.70 8.90
C ARG A 141 -2.34 14.03 7.41
N LEU A 142 -1.21 13.79 6.74
CA LEU A 142 -0.95 14.27 5.38
C LEU A 142 -0.40 13.19 4.47
N ILE A 143 -1.10 12.88 3.38
CA ILE A 143 -0.60 11.99 2.34
C ILE A 143 0.01 12.82 1.21
N TYR A 144 1.31 12.65 0.98
CA TYR A 144 2.01 13.26 -0.16
C TYR A 144 1.76 12.41 -1.40
N VAL A 145 0.75 12.81 -2.19
CA VAL A 145 0.32 12.06 -3.37
C VAL A 145 1.14 12.38 -4.63
N ASP A 146 1.81 13.53 -4.67
CA ASP A 146 2.64 13.97 -5.80
C ASP A 146 4.04 13.36 -5.72
N HIS A 147 4.15 12.07 -6.04
CA HIS A 147 5.43 11.37 -6.10
C HIS A 147 5.42 10.31 -7.23
N PRO A 148 6.51 10.15 -8.01
CA PRO A 148 6.55 9.19 -9.13
C PRO A 148 6.20 7.76 -8.75
N VAL A 149 6.60 7.32 -7.54
CA VAL A 149 6.27 5.98 -7.02
C VAL A 149 4.76 5.78 -6.88
N VAL A 150 4.00 6.81 -6.49
CA VAL A 150 2.53 6.74 -6.45
C VAL A 150 1.98 6.48 -7.84
N ASN A 151 2.45 7.19 -8.86
CA ASN A 151 1.95 7.06 -10.24
C ASN A 151 2.44 5.81 -10.99
N THR A 152 3.56 5.21 -10.59
CA THR A 152 4.15 4.05 -11.28
C THR A 152 3.80 2.71 -10.63
N THR A 153 3.44 2.69 -9.35
CA THR A 153 3.02 1.47 -8.64
C THR A 153 1.76 0.89 -9.28
N GLU A 154 1.58 -0.43 -9.29
CA GLU A 154 0.38 -1.08 -9.85
C GLU A 154 -0.86 -0.85 -8.98
N ASP A 155 -0.82 -1.25 -7.71
CA ASP A 155 -1.90 -1.09 -6.72
C ASP A 155 -1.54 -0.06 -5.64
N VAL A 156 -2.31 1.01 -5.52
CA VAL A 156 -2.10 2.08 -4.52
C VAL A 156 -3.32 2.20 -3.63
N ILE A 157 -3.06 2.10 -2.32
CA ILE A 157 -4.06 2.21 -1.28
C ILE A 157 -3.66 3.32 -0.32
N PHE A 158 -4.56 4.28 -0.13
CA PHE A 158 -4.49 5.25 0.94
C PHE A 158 -5.46 4.85 2.04
N GLN A 159 -5.04 4.88 3.30
CA GLN A 159 -5.90 4.57 4.43
C GLN A 159 -5.71 5.61 5.53
N PHE A 160 -6.82 6.18 5.97
CA PHE A 160 -6.83 7.18 7.01
C PHE A 160 -7.01 6.55 8.40
N GLU A 161 -6.31 7.10 9.39
CA GLU A 161 -6.52 6.80 10.82
C GLU A 161 -6.94 8.10 11.54
N GLY A 162 -8.16 8.15 12.09
CA GLY A 162 -8.65 9.29 12.89
C GLY A 162 -9.13 10.53 12.12
N GLU A 163 -9.10 11.68 12.79
CA GLU A 163 -9.37 13.00 12.20
C GLU A 163 -8.19 13.41 11.32
N ASN A 164 -8.42 13.52 10.01
CA ASN A 164 -7.38 13.74 9.02
C ASN A 164 -7.59 15.05 8.25
N GLU A 165 -6.51 15.71 7.84
CA GLU A 165 -6.59 16.88 6.97
C GLU A 165 -7.03 16.47 5.56
N LEU A 166 -7.70 17.39 4.85
CA LEU A 166 -8.03 17.24 3.43
C LEU A 166 -6.76 16.94 2.62
N ILE A 167 -6.72 15.80 1.92
CA ILE A 167 -5.59 15.52 1.04
C ILE A 167 -5.64 16.46 -0.16
N LYS A 168 -4.55 17.21 -0.36
CA LYS A 168 -4.38 18.11 -1.50
C LYS A 168 -3.77 17.36 -2.68
N GLY A 169 -4.32 17.56 -3.88
CA GLY A 169 -3.74 17.09 -5.13
C GLY A 169 -4.17 15.68 -5.56
N ILE A 170 -5.13 15.05 -4.88
CA ILE A 170 -5.71 13.78 -5.35
C ILE A 170 -6.35 13.94 -6.72
N GLU A 171 -7.00 15.08 -6.95
CA GLU A 171 -7.64 15.40 -8.22
C GLU A 171 -6.63 15.34 -9.39
N LYS A 172 -5.36 15.67 -9.12
CA LYS A 172 -4.27 15.71 -10.12
C LYS A 172 -3.60 14.36 -10.36
N LEU A 173 -3.95 13.32 -9.62
CA LEU A 173 -3.36 11.98 -9.83
C LEU A 173 -3.84 11.42 -11.17
N HIS A 174 -2.92 11.06 -12.06
CA HIS A 174 -3.23 10.50 -13.39
C HIS A 174 -3.38 8.97 -13.39
N ARG A 175 -3.64 8.34 -12.24
CA ARG A 175 -3.73 6.89 -12.12
C ARG A 175 -5.08 6.36 -12.61
N LYS A 176 -5.06 5.18 -13.26
CA LYS A 176 -6.30 4.46 -13.58
C LYS A 176 -7.01 3.92 -12.35
N LYS A 177 -6.28 3.40 -11.37
CA LYS A 177 -6.86 2.78 -10.17
C LYS A 177 -6.32 3.41 -8.91
N LEU A 178 -7.22 3.72 -7.99
CA LEU A 178 -6.92 4.22 -6.66
C LEU A 178 -7.97 3.74 -5.66
N SER A 179 -7.52 3.17 -4.55
CA SER A 179 -8.40 2.87 -3.41
C SER A 179 -8.05 3.79 -2.25
N ILE A 180 -9.07 4.40 -1.65
CA ILE A 180 -8.94 5.21 -0.44
C ILE A 180 -9.87 4.60 0.59
N HIS A 181 -9.36 4.28 1.76
CA HIS A 181 -10.11 3.65 2.85
C HIS A 181 -10.21 4.59 4.05
N ASN A 182 -11.27 4.40 4.84
CA ASN A 182 -11.61 5.22 6.00
C ASN A 182 -11.82 6.71 5.64
N VAL A 183 -12.47 6.96 4.50
CA VAL A 183 -12.94 8.30 4.14
C VAL A 183 -14.00 8.75 5.15
N GLY A 184 -13.90 10.00 5.58
CA GLY A 184 -14.69 10.62 6.66
C GLY A 184 -14.13 12.02 6.96
N TYR A 185 -14.61 12.71 7.99
CA TYR A 185 -14.00 13.97 8.49
C TYR A 185 -13.58 15.01 7.42
N GLU A 186 -14.25 15.04 6.26
CA GLU A 186 -13.89 15.93 5.13
C GLU A 186 -12.46 15.74 4.58
N ASN A 187 -11.86 14.56 4.78
CA ASN A 187 -10.50 14.24 4.32
C ASN A 187 -10.38 14.09 2.79
N ILE A 188 -11.50 13.94 2.09
CA ILE A 188 -11.62 13.83 0.63
C ILE A 188 -12.77 14.70 0.13
N ASP A 189 -12.51 15.45 -0.94
CA ASP A 189 -13.49 16.22 -1.68
C ASP A 189 -13.75 15.54 -3.04
N ALA A 190 -14.81 14.73 -3.12
CA ALA A 190 -15.19 14.04 -4.36
C ALA A 190 -15.70 15.00 -5.43
N VAL A 191 -16.37 16.08 -5.04
CA VAL A 191 -16.86 17.11 -5.97
C VAL A 191 -15.69 17.74 -6.72
N LYS A 192 -14.62 18.09 -6.00
CA LYS A 192 -13.40 18.62 -6.61
C LYS A 192 -12.71 17.64 -7.55
N ILE A 193 -12.67 16.34 -7.21
CA ILE A 193 -12.11 15.29 -8.09
C ILE A 193 -12.92 15.23 -9.40
N ILE A 194 -14.25 15.18 -9.30
CA ILE A 194 -15.15 15.09 -10.45
C ILE A 194 -15.04 16.34 -11.32
N ASN A 195 -15.08 17.53 -10.73
CA ASN A 195 -14.94 18.79 -11.46
C ASN A 195 -13.59 18.89 -12.20
N ASP A 196 -12.49 18.38 -11.61
CA ASP A 196 -11.21 18.29 -12.31
C ASP A 196 -11.29 17.35 -13.52
N TRP A 197 -11.92 16.18 -13.38
CA TRP A 197 -12.08 15.23 -14.47
C TRP A 197 -12.96 15.77 -15.60
N ILE A 198 -14.04 16.48 -15.28
CA ILE A 198 -14.89 17.16 -16.28
C ILE A 198 -14.06 18.21 -17.03
N LYS A 199 -13.28 19.03 -16.30
CA LYS A 199 -12.53 20.13 -16.87
C LYS A 199 -11.33 19.69 -17.73
N ASN A 200 -10.57 18.70 -17.26
CA ASN A 200 -9.30 18.31 -17.86
C ASN A 200 -9.41 17.03 -18.71
N GLY A 201 -10.58 16.39 -18.71
CA GLY A 201 -10.76 15.05 -19.25
C GLY A 201 -10.19 13.98 -18.34
N ARG A 202 -10.60 12.73 -18.59
CA ARG A 202 -10.11 11.57 -17.86
C ARG A 202 -10.11 10.33 -18.72
N GLU A 203 -9.10 9.48 -18.56
CA GLU A 203 -8.97 8.25 -19.33
C GLU A 203 -10.09 7.25 -18.98
N VAL A 204 -10.71 6.66 -20.00
CA VAL A 204 -11.69 5.59 -19.86
C VAL A 204 -11.08 4.39 -19.12
N GLY A 205 -11.85 3.81 -18.21
CA GLY A 205 -11.40 2.75 -17.32
C GLY A 205 -10.72 3.27 -16.05
N THR A 206 -10.64 4.59 -15.84
CA THR A 206 -10.29 5.14 -14.52
C THR A 206 -11.37 4.76 -13.51
N GLU A 207 -10.95 4.25 -12.35
CA GLU A 207 -11.82 3.82 -11.26
C GLU A 207 -11.19 4.20 -9.91
N TYR A 208 -11.87 5.09 -9.18
CA TYR A 208 -11.51 5.49 -7.82
C TYR A 208 -12.54 4.92 -6.84
N LEU A 209 -12.04 4.24 -5.82
CA LEU A 209 -12.83 3.55 -4.82
C LEU A 209 -12.67 4.23 -3.47
N LEU A 210 -13.70 4.95 -3.02
CA LEU A 210 -13.70 5.66 -1.74
C LEU A 210 -14.47 4.83 -0.71
N GLY A 211 -13.76 4.21 0.21
CA GLY A 211 -14.30 3.37 1.27
C GLY A 211 -14.50 4.12 2.58
N PHE A 212 -15.65 3.96 3.20
CA PHE A 212 -16.09 4.62 4.43
C PHE A 212 -16.34 3.60 5.53
N THR A 213 -15.90 3.94 6.74
CA THR A 213 -16.13 3.11 7.94
C THR A 213 -17.59 3.19 8.41
N PHE A 214 -18.26 4.32 8.16
CA PHE A 214 -19.63 4.57 8.58
C PHE A 214 -20.47 5.11 7.42
N ASP A 215 -21.72 4.66 7.32
CA ASP A 215 -22.66 5.10 6.27
C ASP A 215 -22.93 6.61 6.34
N PHE A 216 -22.92 7.18 7.55
CA PHE A 216 -23.09 8.61 7.78
C PHE A 216 -22.15 9.47 6.93
N TRP A 217 -20.85 9.12 6.90
CA TRP A 217 -19.85 9.88 6.15
C TRP A 217 -20.09 9.78 4.65
N MET A 218 -20.46 8.60 4.18
CA MET A 218 -20.79 8.39 2.78
C MET A 218 -22.05 9.16 2.36
N LYS A 219 -23.12 9.11 3.16
CA LYS A 219 -24.37 9.86 2.93
C LYS A 219 -24.14 11.36 2.91
N ARG A 220 -23.21 11.85 3.72
CA ARG A 220 -22.78 13.25 3.67
C ARG A 220 -22.14 13.57 2.31
N MET A 221 -21.16 12.78 1.87
CA MET A 221 -20.54 12.98 0.56
C MET A 221 -21.53 12.86 -0.60
N LEU A 222 -22.47 11.91 -0.55
CA LEU A 222 -23.54 11.77 -1.55
C LEU A 222 -24.47 12.99 -1.58
N ARG A 223 -24.69 13.66 -0.45
CA ARG A 223 -25.44 14.92 -0.39
C ARG A 223 -24.68 16.05 -1.07
N ASP A 224 -23.38 16.14 -0.84
CA ASP A 224 -22.53 17.14 -1.48
C ASP A 224 -22.53 16.94 -3.00
N LEU A 225 -22.38 15.70 -3.46
CA LEU A 225 -22.52 15.33 -4.88
C LEU A 225 -23.90 15.65 -5.43
N LYS A 226 -24.96 15.37 -4.68
CA LYS A 226 -26.34 15.68 -5.08
C LYS A 226 -26.56 17.17 -5.24
N ASN A 227 -26.02 17.99 -4.33
CA ASN A 227 -26.16 19.44 -4.41
C ASN A 227 -25.48 20.02 -5.65
N GLU A 228 -24.34 19.46 -6.06
CA GLU A 228 -23.58 19.92 -7.23
C GLU A 228 -24.09 19.34 -8.56
N PHE A 229 -24.47 18.06 -8.57
CA PHE A 229 -24.72 17.28 -9.79
C PHE A 229 -26.15 16.74 -9.87
N ASP A 230 -27.14 17.43 -9.27
CA ASP A 230 -28.54 16.95 -9.21
C ASP A 230 -29.14 16.68 -10.60
N GLU A 231 -28.74 17.48 -11.59
CA GLU A 231 -29.17 17.38 -12.99
C GLU A 231 -28.68 16.11 -13.71
N PHE A 232 -27.65 15.45 -13.19
CA PHE A 232 -27.05 14.24 -13.75
C PHE A 232 -27.46 12.95 -13.02
N LYS A 233 -28.53 13.00 -12.23
CA LYS A 233 -29.08 11.79 -11.60
C LYS A 233 -29.51 10.78 -12.65
N ASP A 234 -29.19 9.52 -12.39
CA ASP A 234 -29.49 8.42 -13.30
C ASP A 234 -29.67 7.13 -12.51
N ASP A 235 -30.58 6.25 -12.95
CA ASP A 235 -30.81 4.97 -12.27
C ASP A 235 -29.76 3.90 -12.61
N LEU A 236 -28.86 4.21 -13.53
CA LEU A 236 -27.79 3.36 -14.03
C LEU A 236 -28.32 2.02 -14.53
N GLU A 237 -29.39 2.06 -15.32
CA GLU A 237 -30.01 0.87 -15.92
C GLU A 237 -28.97 0.06 -16.71
N GLY A 238 -29.01 -1.28 -16.56
CA GLY A 238 -28.04 -2.18 -17.19
C GLY A 238 -26.76 -2.43 -16.39
N ILE A 239 -26.47 -1.66 -15.34
CA ILE A 239 -25.32 -1.93 -14.46
C ILE A 239 -25.70 -2.97 -13.39
N ASN A 240 -25.15 -4.18 -13.52
CA ASN A 240 -25.40 -5.28 -12.59
C ASN A 240 -24.50 -5.20 -11.34
N VAL A 241 -24.81 -4.27 -10.45
CA VAL A 241 -24.14 -4.09 -9.15
C VAL A 241 -25.18 -3.91 -8.05
N ARG A 242 -24.87 -4.40 -6.83
CA ARG A 242 -25.72 -4.16 -5.66
C ARG A 242 -25.50 -2.74 -5.14
N PHE A 243 -26.33 -1.81 -5.58
CA PHE A 243 -26.32 -0.43 -5.12
C PHE A 243 -26.80 -0.28 -3.67
N LEU A 244 -26.40 0.82 -3.03
CA LEU A 244 -27.02 1.29 -1.80
C LEU A 244 -28.45 1.76 -2.09
N ALA A 245 -29.41 1.12 -1.43
CA ALA A 245 -30.82 1.39 -1.65
C ALA A 245 -31.17 2.85 -1.28
N ARG A 246 -31.94 3.51 -2.15
CA ARG A 246 -32.48 4.88 -1.97
C ARG A 246 -31.43 6.00 -1.95
N GLU A 247 -30.17 5.70 -2.25
CA GLU A 247 -29.11 6.71 -2.40
C GLU A 247 -29.01 7.18 -3.85
N PRO A 248 -28.62 8.45 -4.09
CA PRO A 248 -28.51 8.98 -5.43
C PRO A 248 -27.35 8.32 -6.19
N ARG A 249 -27.52 8.25 -7.51
CA ARG A 249 -26.59 7.72 -8.49
C ARG A 249 -26.49 8.74 -9.61
N PHE A 250 -25.33 8.83 -10.25
CA PHE A 250 -25.07 9.88 -11.22
C PHE A 250 -24.40 9.32 -12.47
N LEU A 251 -24.77 9.90 -13.60
CA LEU A 251 -24.16 9.68 -14.90
C LEU A 251 -23.75 11.04 -15.48
N ILE A 252 -22.49 11.44 -15.26
CA ILE A 252 -22.02 12.80 -15.58
C ILE A 252 -21.19 12.77 -16.87
N PRO A 253 -21.55 13.52 -17.92
CA PRO A 253 -20.76 13.57 -19.14
C PRO A 253 -19.42 14.29 -18.90
N ILE A 254 -18.33 13.73 -19.41
CA ILE A 254 -17.00 14.39 -19.48
C ILE A 254 -16.76 14.93 -20.88
N SER A 255 -17.09 14.12 -21.89
CA SER A 255 -16.91 14.41 -23.31
C SER A 255 -17.98 13.68 -24.13
N PRO A 256 -18.10 13.91 -25.44
CA PRO A 256 -19.04 13.15 -26.28
C PRO A 256 -18.87 11.63 -26.18
N THR A 257 -17.65 11.15 -25.92
CA THR A 257 -17.29 9.73 -25.91
C THR A 257 -17.07 9.14 -24.52
N SER A 258 -17.22 9.93 -23.44
CA SER A 258 -16.94 9.43 -22.09
C SER A 258 -17.80 10.08 -21.00
N LYS A 259 -18.17 9.28 -20.00
CA LYS A 259 -19.00 9.67 -18.85
C LYS A 259 -18.46 9.09 -17.54
N ILE A 260 -18.75 9.77 -16.42
CA ILE A 260 -18.47 9.31 -15.06
C ILE A 260 -19.74 8.65 -14.52
N ILE A 261 -19.61 7.40 -14.10
CA ILE A 261 -20.61 6.70 -13.31
C ILE A 261 -20.24 6.86 -11.84
N ILE A 262 -21.24 7.24 -11.03
CA ILE A 262 -21.09 7.38 -9.59
C ILE A 262 -22.21 6.63 -8.89
N TYR A 263 -21.85 5.72 -7.99
CA TYR A 263 -22.82 5.02 -7.15
C TYR A 263 -22.20 4.57 -5.83
N GLY A 264 -23.08 4.35 -4.86
CA GLY A 264 -22.73 3.71 -3.60
C GLY A 264 -22.98 2.21 -3.59
N THR A 265 -22.14 1.46 -2.88
CA THR A 265 -22.32 0.02 -2.62
C THR A 265 -21.90 -0.34 -1.20
N GLU A 266 -22.35 -1.49 -0.73
CA GLU A 266 -21.95 -2.10 0.55
C GLU A 266 -21.16 -3.38 0.30
N ILE A 267 -20.01 -3.52 0.95
CA ILE A 267 -19.16 -4.70 0.87
C ILE A 267 -19.09 -5.34 2.25
N GLN A 268 -19.42 -6.63 2.31
CA GLN A 268 -19.24 -7.43 3.51
C GLN A 268 -17.77 -7.84 3.63
N SER A 269 -17.11 -7.37 4.68
CA SER A 269 -15.72 -7.72 4.99
C SER A 269 -15.65 -8.51 6.30
N LYS A 270 -14.49 -9.15 6.56
CA LYS A 270 -14.24 -9.85 7.83
C LYS A 270 -14.38 -8.95 9.07
N ASN A 271 -14.22 -7.63 8.92
CA ASN A 271 -14.24 -6.66 10.00
C ASN A 271 -15.55 -5.87 10.07
N GLY A 272 -16.58 -6.30 9.33
CA GLY A 272 -17.89 -5.65 9.25
C GLY A 272 -18.21 -5.10 7.85
N THR A 273 -19.33 -4.39 7.77
CA THR A 273 -19.78 -3.73 6.53
C THR A 273 -18.90 -2.52 6.23
N VAL A 274 -18.35 -2.48 5.01
CA VAL A 274 -17.65 -1.31 4.47
C VAL A 274 -18.54 -0.69 3.41
N TYR A 275 -18.77 0.61 3.52
CA TYR A 275 -19.49 1.37 2.51
C TYR A 275 -18.50 1.90 1.49
N GLN A 276 -18.85 1.90 0.21
CA GLN A 276 -17.95 2.32 -0.84
C GLN A 276 -18.68 3.20 -1.86
N LEU A 277 -18.12 4.37 -2.13
CA LEU A 277 -18.48 5.21 -3.27
C LEU A 277 -17.54 4.88 -4.42
N VAL A 278 -18.11 4.54 -5.57
CA VAL A 278 -17.37 4.23 -6.80
C VAL A 278 -17.46 5.43 -7.72
N LEU A 279 -16.30 5.91 -8.19
CA LEU A 279 -16.19 6.91 -9.26
C LEU A 279 -15.51 6.23 -10.45
N LYS A 280 -16.22 6.03 -11.56
CA LYS A 280 -15.71 5.28 -12.71
C LYS A 280 -15.94 6.00 -14.02
N VAL A 281 -14.89 6.12 -14.82
CA VAL A 281 -14.97 6.68 -16.18
C VAL A 281 -15.20 5.56 -17.17
N VAL A 282 -16.26 5.66 -17.96
CA VAL A 282 -16.63 4.70 -18.99
C VAL A 282 -16.79 5.38 -20.35
N SER A 283 -16.71 4.58 -21.41
CA SER A 283 -17.08 5.00 -22.76
C SER A 283 -18.58 5.28 -22.85
N THR A 284 -18.98 6.21 -23.72
CA THR A 284 -20.38 6.42 -24.09
C THR A 284 -20.85 5.36 -25.09
N GLU A 285 -19.94 4.80 -25.87
CA GLU A 285 -20.18 3.70 -26.82
C GLU A 285 -19.99 2.36 -26.09
N GLU A 286 -21.01 1.50 -26.17
CA GLU A 286 -21.04 0.13 -25.60
C GLU A 286 -19.99 -0.80 -26.23
#